data_AF-A0A969M103-F1
#
_entry.id   AF-A0A969M103-F1
#
_cell.length_a   1.000
_cell.length_b   1.000
_cell.length_c   1.000
_cell.angle_alpha   90.00
_cell.angle_beta   90.00
_cell.angle_gamma   90.00
#
_symmetry.space_group_name_H-M   'P 1'
#
loop_
_entity.id
_entity.type
_entity.pdbx_description
1 polymer ?
#
loop_
_entity_poly.entity_id
_entity_poly.type
_entity_poly.pdbx_seq_one_letter_code
_entity_poly.pdbx_strand_id
1 'polypeptide(L)'
;MAGRNQKKLAKHLLQDFKVGVDNVIFSVDSSQNRLLVLLIMRQEEPFLDSWSLPGTLVRQGESLEEAAYRILDEKIRVNNLYLEQLYTFGGPGRDPRESPEHYNIRYLSVSYFALARFEETELIANGVTGIAWYPIEQVPRLAFDHNQILEYGYCRLRNKLEYSPVAFDVLPELFTLGELYQFYMTILGEGFSDYSNFRARLLKLGFLCDTGAKTSRGAGRPASLYRFDAEAFAPLKDKPLVFV
;
A
#
# COMPACT_ATOMS: atom_id res chain seq x y z
N MET A 1 -60.51 -29.23 10.97
CA MET A 1 -60.23 -27.94 10.30
C MET A 1 -59.04 -27.27 10.95
N ALA A 2 -58.33 -26.45 10.17
CA ALA A 2 -57.29 -25.48 10.55
C ALA A 2 -55.89 -26.03 10.89
N GLY A 3 -55.16 -26.39 9.83
CA GLY A 3 -53.86 -25.81 9.47
C GLY A 3 -52.85 -25.52 10.58
N ARG A 4 -52.06 -26.53 10.95
CA ARG A 4 -50.73 -26.29 11.54
C ARG A 4 -49.84 -25.65 10.48
N ASN A 5 -49.62 -24.36 10.66
CA ASN A 5 -48.78 -23.49 9.84
C ASN A 5 -47.33 -23.97 9.90
N GLN A 6 -46.93 -24.88 9.01
CA GLN A 6 -45.53 -25.18 8.74
C GLN A 6 -44.92 -23.99 8.00
N LYS A 7 -44.51 -22.95 8.74
CA LYS A 7 -43.47 -22.04 8.26
C LYS A 7 -42.17 -22.85 8.20
N LYS A 8 -41.95 -23.53 7.08
CA LYS A 8 -40.63 -24.02 6.68
C LYS A 8 -39.71 -22.79 6.69
N LEU A 9 -38.82 -22.68 7.68
CA LEU A 9 -37.70 -21.75 7.56
C LEU A 9 -36.99 -22.13 6.27
N ALA A 10 -37.05 -21.28 5.24
CA ALA A 10 -36.16 -21.41 4.11
C ALA A 10 -34.74 -21.32 4.71
N LYS A 11 -34.05 -22.46 4.74
CA LYS A 11 -32.65 -22.50 5.17
C LYS A 11 -31.90 -21.68 4.15
N HIS A 12 -31.55 -20.43 4.48
CA HIS A 12 -30.76 -19.60 3.59
C HIS A 12 -29.48 -20.37 3.28
N LEU A 13 -29.26 -20.68 2.00
CA LEU A 13 -28.04 -21.32 1.55
C LEU A 13 -26.88 -20.37 1.88
N LEU A 14 -25.82 -20.90 2.49
CA LEU A 14 -24.60 -20.14 2.70
C LEU A 14 -23.91 -19.96 1.34
N GLN A 15 -23.26 -18.82 1.18
CA GLN A 15 -22.52 -18.50 -0.04
C GLN A 15 -21.09 -19.04 0.09
N ASP A 16 -20.64 -19.76 -0.93
CA ASP A 16 -19.23 -20.11 -1.09
C ASP A 16 -18.46 -18.92 -1.67
N PHE A 17 -17.24 -18.72 -1.16
CA PHE A 17 -16.36 -17.64 -1.58
C PHE A 17 -15.04 -18.17 -2.16
N LYS A 18 -14.60 -17.54 -3.25
CA LYS A 18 -13.19 -17.53 -3.62
C LYS A 18 -12.52 -16.34 -2.95
N VAL A 19 -11.32 -16.58 -2.41
CA VAL A 19 -10.54 -15.55 -1.72
C VAL A 19 -9.40 -15.10 -2.62
N GLY A 20 -9.43 -13.82 -2.96
CA GLY A 20 -8.35 -13.09 -3.58
C GLY A 20 -7.60 -12.24 -2.57
N VAL A 21 -6.39 -11.86 -2.96
CA VAL A 21 -5.55 -10.86 -2.30
C VAL A 21 -5.15 -9.85 -3.36
N ASP A 22 -5.34 -8.57 -3.09
CA ASP A 22 -4.95 -7.45 -3.95
C ASP A 22 -4.03 -6.49 -3.19
N ASN A 23 -2.86 -6.19 -3.75
CA ASN A 23 -1.88 -5.31 -3.12
C ASN A 23 -1.92 -3.91 -3.75
N VAL A 24 -2.10 -2.89 -2.91
CA VAL A 24 -1.87 -1.49 -3.29
C VAL A 24 -0.42 -1.14 -2.96
N ILE A 25 0.47 -1.18 -3.95
CA ILE A 25 1.90 -0.99 -3.73
C ILE A 25 2.25 0.45 -4.08
N PHE A 26 2.57 1.25 -3.06
CA PHE A 26 3.01 2.63 -3.19
C PHE A 26 4.52 2.73 -3.22
N SER A 27 5.01 3.78 -3.87
CA SER A 27 6.42 4.16 -3.85
C SER A 27 6.57 5.66 -4.07
N VAL A 28 7.61 6.27 -3.51
CA VAL A 28 7.93 7.69 -3.75
C VAL A 28 9.15 7.79 -4.65
N ASP A 29 8.97 8.36 -5.84
CA ASP A 29 10.07 8.78 -6.70
C ASP A 29 10.60 10.11 -6.19
N SER A 30 11.68 10.03 -5.40
CA SER A 30 12.29 11.19 -4.74
C SER A 30 13.04 12.10 -5.72
N SER A 31 13.32 11.62 -6.93
CA SER A 31 13.95 12.43 -7.98
C SER A 31 12.96 13.41 -8.63
N GLN A 32 11.70 13.01 -8.71
CA GLN A 32 10.62 13.81 -9.30
C GLN A 32 9.57 14.27 -8.28
N ASN A 33 9.71 13.91 -7.01
CA ASN A 33 8.77 14.18 -5.92
C ASN A 33 7.34 13.70 -6.22
N ARG A 34 7.20 12.49 -6.78
CA ARG A 34 5.90 11.90 -7.14
C ARG A 34 5.57 10.68 -6.30
N LEU A 35 4.32 10.58 -5.88
CA LEU A 35 3.76 9.35 -5.33
C LEU A 35 3.31 8.45 -6.48
N LEU A 36 3.81 7.23 -6.50
CA LEU A 36 3.55 6.22 -7.52
C LEU A 36 2.77 5.05 -6.93
N VAL A 37 1.99 4.38 -7.78
CA VAL A 37 1.36 3.08 -7.51
C VAL A 37 1.75 2.07 -8.59
N LEU A 38 2.02 0.83 -8.19
CA LEU A 38 2.30 -0.25 -9.13
C LEU A 38 0.99 -0.80 -9.71
N LEU A 39 0.90 -0.84 -11.03
CA LEU A 39 -0.23 -1.44 -11.74
C LEU A 39 0.24 -2.56 -12.67
N ILE A 40 -0.65 -3.51 -12.91
CA ILE A 40 -0.47 -4.61 -13.86
C ILE A 40 -1.59 -4.62 -14.91
N MET A 41 -1.22 -4.91 -16.16
CA MET A 41 -2.15 -5.08 -17.27
C MET A 41 -2.70 -6.50 -17.26
N ARG A 42 -4.04 -6.62 -17.18
CA ARG A 42 -4.71 -7.92 -17.20
C ARG A 42 -4.57 -8.58 -18.58
N GLN A 43 -4.21 -9.85 -18.57
CA GLN A 43 -4.02 -10.68 -19.78
C GLN A 43 -5.17 -11.68 -19.97
N GLU A 44 -6.22 -11.60 -19.15
CA GLU A 44 -7.34 -12.55 -19.14
C GLU A 44 -8.66 -11.85 -18.82
N GLU A 45 -9.75 -12.37 -19.39
CA GLU A 45 -11.10 -11.96 -19.03
C GLU A 45 -11.45 -12.38 -17.59
N PRO A 46 -12.32 -11.63 -16.89
CA PRO A 46 -12.91 -10.34 -17.30
C PRO A 46 -11.88 -9.19 -17.29
N PHE A 47 -12.17 -8.12 -18.02
CA PHE A 47 -11.34 -6.91 -18.10
C PHE A 47 -9.97 -7.16 -18.76
N LEU A 48 -9.95 -7.94 -19.84
CA LEU A 48 -8.76 -8.04 -20.70
C LEU A 48 -8.29 -6.63 -21.10
N ASP A 49 -6.98 -6.41 -21.16
CA ASP A 49 -6.34 -5.14 -21.52
C ASP A 49 -6.72 -3.94 -20.63
N SER A 50 -7.18 -4.22 -19.41
CA SER A 50 -7.39 -3.20 -18.38
C SER A 50 -6.29 -3.25 -17.32
N TRP A 51 -5.87 -2.08 -16.84
CA TRP A 51 -4.96 -1.97 -15.69
C TRP A 51 -5.66 -2.40 -14.40
N SER A 52 -4.91 -3.00 -13.48
CA SER A 52 -5.40 -3.45 -12.19
C SER A 52 -4.28 -3.43 -11.15
N LEU A 53 -4.66 -3.39 -9.88
CA LEU A 53 -3.74 -3.71 -8.78
C LEU A 53 -3.17 -5.14 -8.91
N PRO A 54 -1.92 -5.39 -8.48
CA PRO A 54 -1.37 -6.73 -8.37
C PRO A 54 -2.21 -7.61 -7.45
N GLY A 55 -2.89 -8.59 -8.06
CA GLY A 55 -3.82 -9.47 -7.38
C GLY A 55 -3.59 -10.95 -7.66
N THR A 56 -3.94 -11.80 -6.72
CA THR A 56 -3.87 -13.26 -6.85
C THR A 56 -4.98 -13.96 -6.06
N LEU A 57 -5.29 -15.21 -6.41
CA LEU A 57 -6.13 -16.07 -5.56
C LEU A 57 -5.25 -16.78 -4.53
N VAL A 58 -5.80 -16.98 -3.34
CA VAL A 58 -5.12 -17.70 -2.25
C VAL A 58 -5.05 -19.19 -2.61
N ARG A 59 -3.87 -19.79 -2.48
CA ARG A 59 -3.65 -21.22 -2.78
C ARG A 59 -4.02 -22.09 -1.58
N GLN A 60 -4.27 -23.38 -1.83
CA GLN A 60 -4.49 -24.34 -0.76
C GLN A 60 -3.24 -24.46 0.11
N GLY A 61 -3.39 -24.31 1.43
CA GLY A 61 -2.28 -24.36 2.39
C GLY A 61 -1.48 -23.07 2.51
N GLU A 62 -1.88 -22.01 1.80
CA GLU A 62 -1.27 -20.68 1.87
C GLU A 62 -2.12 -19.73 2.73
N SER A 63 -1.48 -18.93 3.56
CA SER A 63 -2.11 -17.83 4.31
C SER A 63 -2.36 -16.61 3.41
N LEU A 64 -3.18 -15.68 3.88
CA LEU A 64 -3.45 -14.42 3.17
C LEU A 64 -2.19 -13.57 3.01
N GLU A 65 -1.35 -13.56 4.04
CA GLU A 65 -0.09 -12.81 4.05
C GLU A 65 0.94 -13.44 3.11
N GLU A 66 1.07 -14.78 3.10
CA GLU A 66 1.92 -15.47 2.13
C GLU A 66 1.48 -15.20 0.69
N ALA A 67 0.17 -15.18 0.42
CA ALA A 67 -0.36 -14.82 -0.89
C ALA A 67 -0.04 -13.36 -1.26
N ALA A 68 -0.08 -12.43 -0.29
CA ALA A 68 0.29 -11.03 -0.48
C ALA A 68 1.78 -10.88 -0.81
N TYR A 69 2.67 -11.53 -0.07
CA TYR A 69 4.10 -11.54 -0.36
C TYR A 69 4.41 -12.21 -1.70
N ARG A 70 3.76 -13.33 -2.00
CA ARG A 70 3.97 -14.02 -3.27
C ARG A 70 3.63 -13.14 -4.47
N ILE A 71 2.50 -12.45 -4.47
CA ILE A 71 2.15 -11.58 -5.60
C ILE A 71 3.07 -10.35 -5.68
N LEU A 72 3.65 -9.89 -4.56
CA LEU A 72 4.73 -8.90 -4.57
C LEU A 72 5.98 -9.45 -5.25
N ASP A 73 6.50 -10.59 -4.77
CA ASP A 73 7.74 -11.22 -5.24
C ASP A 73 7.66 -11.67 -6.71
N GLU A 74 6.46 -12.01 -7.20
CA GLU A 74 6.23 -12.32 -8.61
C GLU A 74 6.32 -11.09 -9.54
N LYS A 75 6.19 -9.87 -8.99
CA LYS A 75 6.07 -8.62 -9.76
C LYS A 75 7.24 -7.66 -9.57
N ILE A 76 7.84 -7.64 -8.38
CA ILE A 76 8.94 -6.74 -8.05
C ILE A 76 10.02 -7.46 -7.28
N ARG A 77 11.28 -7.06 -7.48
CA ARG A 77 12.38 -7.33 -6.55
C ARG A 77 12.56 -6.11 -5.68
N VAL A 78 12.48 -6.30 -4.37
CA VAL A 78 12.62 -5.23 -3.40
C VAL A 78 13.24 -5.82 -2.13
N ASN A 79 14.20 -5.09 -1.54
CA ASN A 79 14.87 -5.55 -0.31
C ASN A 79 14.12 -5.09 0.95
N ASN A 80 13.62 -3.85 0.93
CA ASN A 80 12.93 -3.22 2.06
C ASN A 80 11.55 -2.75 1.62
N LEU A 81 10.51 -3.33 2.21
CA LEU A 81 9.14 -2.95 1.99
C LEU A 81 8.35 -3.02 3.29
N TYR A 82 7.45 -2.07 3.50
CA TYR A 82 6.42 -2.16 4.51
C TYR A 82 5.20 -2.83 3.88
N LEU A 83 4.59 -3.83 4.55
CA LEU A 83 3.34 -4.46 4.13
C LEU A 83 2.37 -4.50 5.31
N GLU A 84 1.12 -4.08 5.09
CA GLU A 84 0.06 -4.14 6.10
C GLU A 84 -1.26 -4.55 5.45
N GLN A 85 -2.03 -5.40 6.15
CA GLN A 85 -3.40 -5.72 5.75
C GLN A 85 -4.28 -4.47 5.85
N LEU A 86 -4.97 -4.15 4.76
CA LEU A 86 -5.74 -2.92 4.59
C LEU A 86 -7.20 -3.08 5.02
N TYR A 87 -7.97 -3.82 4.22
CA TYR A 87 -9.41 -4.05 4.37
C TYR A 87 -9.85 -5.26 3.56
N THR A 88 -11.08 -5.73 3.77
CA THR A 88 -11.68 -6.83 3.00
C THR A 88 -12.86 -6.34 2.17
N PHE A 89 -12.76 -6.45 0.85
CA PHE A 89 -13.78 -6.07 -0.12
C PHE A 89 -14.56 -7.30 -0.56
N GLY A 90 -15.82 -7.40 -0.13
CA GLY A 90 -16.69 -8.56 -0.41
C GLY A 90 -18.10 -8.18 -0.88
N GLY A 91 -18.28 -6.96 -1.43
CA GLY A 91 -19.57 -6.48 -1.93
C GLY A 91 -20.12 -7.37 -3.06
N PRO A 92 -21.46 -7.57 -3.16
CA PRO A 92 -22.03 -8.35 -4.26
C PRO A 92 -21.79 -7.66 -5.61
N GLY A 93 -21.48 -8.44 -6.63
CA GLY A 93 -21.28 -7.94 -7.99
C GLY A 93 -19.95 -7.20 -8.20
N ARG A 94 -19.03 -7.26 -7.23
CA ARG A 94 -17.69 -6.67 -7.39
C ARG A 94 -16.89 -7.36 -8.49
N ASP A 95 -17.16 -8.65 -8.68
CA ASP A 95 -16.57 -9.46 -9.74
C ASP A 95 -17.69 -9.97 -10.68
N PRO A 96 -17.62 -9.70 -12.00
CA PRO A 96 -18.64 -10.14 -12.94
C PRO A 96 -18.76 -11.67 -13.04
N ARG A 97 -17.73 -12.41 -12.60
CA ARG A 97 -17.73 -13.88 -12.51
C ARG A 97 -18.68 -14.44 -11.45
N GLU A 98 -19.23 -13.59 -10.59
CA GLU A 98 -20.25 -13.95 -9.60
C GLU A 98 -21.61 -14.27 -10.22
N SER A 99 -21.84 -13.87 -11.47
CA SER A 99 -23.13 -14.08 -12.14
C SER A 99 -23.49 -15.57 -12.28
N PRO A 100 -24.80 -15.92 -12.30
CA PRO A 100 -25.25 -17.31 -12.46
C PRO A 100 -24.77 -17.97 -13.76
N GLU A 101 -24.46 -17.18 -14.79
CA GLU A 101 -23.99 -17.64 -16.10
C GLU A 101 -22.51 -18.03 -16.11
N HIS A 102 -21.75 -17.67 -15.06
CA HIS A 102 -20.33 -17.97 -14.95
C HIS A 102 -20.09 -19.08 -13.94
N TYR A 103 -19.78 -18.72 -12.69
CA TYR A 103 -19.35 -19.67 -11.68
C TYR A 103 -20.29 -19.72 -10.47
N ASN A 104 -21.23 -18.76 -10.35
CA ASN A 104 -22.13 -18.63 -9.19
C ASN A 104 -21.41 -18.69 -7.83
N ILE A 105 -20.15 -18.24 -7.80
CA ILE A 105 -19.29 -18.19 -6.62
C ILE A 105 -18.95 -16.74 -6.36
N ARG A 106 -19.07 -16.30 -5.11
CA ARG A 106 -18.75 -14.94 -4.68
C ARG A 106 -17.25 -14.75 -4.58
N TYR A 107 -16.73 -13.57 -4.91
CA TYR A 107 -15.33 -13.25 -4.72
C TYR A 107 -15.17 -12.26 -3.58
N LEU A 108 -14.25 -12.56 -2.65
CA LEU A 108 -13.79 -11.61 -1.65
C LEU A 108 -12.33 -11.27 -1.93
N SER A 109 -11.94 -10.01 -1.78
CA SER A 109 -10.54 -9.58 -1.81
C SER A 109 -10.12 -9.15 -0.42
N VAL A 110 -9.09 -9.79 0.13
CA VAL A 110 -8.37 -9.26 1.29
C VAL A 110 -7.24 -8.40 0.76
N SER A 111 -7.41 -7.09 0.84
CA SER A 111 -6.44 -6.16 0.29
C SER A 111 -5.34 -5.85 1.30
N TYR A 112 -4.14 -5.64 0.80
CA TYR A 112 -2.99 -5.13 1.54
C TYR A 112 -2.54 -3.83 0.91
N PHE A 113 -1.81 -3.01 1.66
CA PHE A 113 -1.01 -1.95 1.07
C PHE A 113 0.45 -2.15 1.42
N ALA A 114 1.30 -1.81 0.46
CA ALA A 114 2.74 -1.80 0.64
C ALA A 114 3.29 -0.40 0.39
N LEU A 115 4.39 -0.09 1.07
CA LEU A 115 5.25 1.04 0.75
C LEU A 115 6.63 0.48 0.45
N ALA A 116 7.13 0.76 -0.75
CA ALA A 116 8.43 0.31 -1.22
C ALA A 116 9.31 1.52 -1.56
N ARG A 117 10.62 1.34 -1.49
CA ARG A 117 11.58 2.35 -1.94
C ARG A 117 11.75 2.28 -3.45
N PHE A 118 11.48 3.39 -4.14
CA PHE A 118 11.48 3.41 -5.61
C PHE A 118 12.82 3.01 -6.20
N GLU A 119 13.92 3.57 -5.69
CA GLU A 119 15.26 3.37 -6.24
C GLU A 119 15.82 1.96 -6.00
N GLU A 120 15.20 1.19 -5.10
CA GLU A 120 15.59 -0.19 -4.76
C GLU A 120 14.53 -1.20 -5.22
N THR A 121 13.57 -0.76 -6.03
CA THR A 121 12.54 -1.65 -6.58
C THR A 121 12.76 -1.88 -8.06
N GLU A 122 13.04 -3.13 -8.43
CA GLU A 122 13.14 -3.54 -9.82
C GLU A 122 11.86 -4.24 -10.27
N LEU A 123 11.29 -3.82 -11.40
CA LEU A 123 10.13 -4.51 -11.97
C LEU A 123 10.58 -5.84 -12.59
N ILE A 124 9.95 -6.93 -12.16
CA ILE A 124 10.16 -8.25 -12.76
C ILE A 124 9.27 -8.35 -14.00
N ALA A 125 9.79 -7.83 -15.10
CA ALA A 125 9.19 -8.04 -16.41
C ALA A 125 9.58 -9.45 -16.91
N ASN A 126 8.86 -10.49 -16.47
CA ASN A 126 9.03 -11.87 -16.96
C ASN A 126 8.48 -12.02 -18.40
N GLY A 127 8.88 -11.17 -19.34
CA GLY A 127 8.43 -11.17 -20.73
C GLY A 127 7.02 -10.62 -20.96
N VAL A 128 6.38 -10.02 -19.95
CA VAL A 128 5.03 -9.42 -20.07
C VAL A 128 5.15 -7.91 -20.21
N THR A 129 4.74 -7.37 -21.36
CA THR A 129 4.33 -5.96 -21.49
C THR A 129 3.09 -5.76 -20.63
N GLY A 130 3.23 -5.14 -19.46
CA GLY A 130 2.06 -4.98 -18.58
C GLY A 130 2.34 -4.80 -17.10
N ILE A 131 3.46 -4.19 -16.71
CA ILE A 131 3.71 -3.78 -15.33
C ILE A 131 4.35 -2.39 -15.36
N ALA A 132 3.82 -1.44 -14.59
CA ALA A 132 4.32 -0.09 -14.60
C ALA A 132 3.97 0.66 -13.31
N TRP A 133 4.85 1.59 -12.94
CA TRP A 133 4.58 2.61 -11.95
C TRP A 133 3.78 3.75 -12.57
N TYR A 134 2.67 4.11 -11.94
CA TYR A 134 1.84 5.25 -12.33
C TYR A 134 1.85 6.32 -11.24
N PRO A 135 2.06 7.60 -11.58
CA PRO A 135 1.73 8.70 -10.67
C PRO A 135 0.28 8.58 -10.22
N ILE A 136 0.01 8.77 -8.92
CA ILE A 136 -1.33 8.56 -8.35
C ILE A 136 -2.39 9.43 -9.05
N GLU A 137 -2.01 10.62 -9.49
CA GLU A 137 -2.86 11.57 -10.20
C GLU A 137 -3.13 11.19 -11.67
N GLN A 138 -2.40 10.21 -12.19
CA GLN A 138 -2.46 9.77 -13.59
C GLN A 138 -2.95 8.32 -13.73
N VAL A 139 -3.48 7.74 -12.65
CA VAL A 139 -4.01 6.38 -12.65
C VAL A 139 -5.22 6.28 -13.57
N PRO A 140 -5.21 5.34 -14.55
CA PRO A 140 -6.37 5.12 -15.41
C PRO A 140 -7.53 4.46 -14.64
N ARG A 141 -8.67 4.29 -15.30
CA ARG A 141 -9.73 3.43 -14.76
C ARG A 141 -9.19 2.00 -14.63
N LEU A 142 -9.33 1.43 -13.45
CA LEU A 142 -8.86 0.09 -13.13
C LEU A 142 -9.98 -0.93 -13.29
N ALA A 143 -9.59 -2.19 -13.49
CA ALA A 143 -10.50 -3.32 -13.52
C ALA A 143 -11.24 -3.51 -12.19
N PHE A 144 -12.41 -4.13 -12.24
CA PHE A 144 -13.25 -4.42 -11.07
C PHE A 144 -13.54 -3.16 -10.22
N ASP A 145 -13.40 -3.28 -8.90
CA ASP A 145 -13.50 -2.22 -7.90
C ASP A 145 -12.13 -1.68 -7.48
N HIS A 146 -11.05 -1.92 -8.25
CA HIS A 146 -9.68 -1.61 -7.81
C HIS A 146 -9.41 -0.11 -7.62
N ASN A 147 -10.16 0.79 -8.27
CA ASN A 147 -10.11 2.23 -7.95
C ASN A 147 -10.58 2.51 -6.51
N GLN A 148 -11.55 1.77 -5.99
CA GLN A 148 -12.02 1.92 -4.60
C GLN A 148 -10.98 1.38 -3.61
N ILE A 149 -10.35 0.25 -3.95
CA ILE A 149 -9.27 -0.33 -3.14
C ILE A 149 -8.07 0.63 -3.08
N LEU A 150 -7.69 1.21 -4.23
CA LEU A 150 -6.61 2.19 -4.33
C LEU A 150 -6.90 3.44 -3.49
N GLU A 151 -8.09 4.03 -3.61
CA GLU A 151 -8.48 5.21 -2.84
C GLU A 151 -8.41 4.93 -1.34
N TYR A 152 -8.96 3.80 -0.90
CA TYR A 152 -8.91 3.40 0.50
C TYR A 152 -7.46 3.18 0.98
N GLY A 153 -6.62 2.55 0.15
CA GLY A 153 -5.19 2.36 0.41
C GLY A 153 -4.43 3.68 0.53
N TYR A 154 -4.74 4.65 -0.33
CA TYR A 154 -4.11 5.97 -0.32
C TYR A 154 -4.48 6.76 0.93
N CYS A 155 -5.76 6.77 1.32
CA CYS A 155 -6.20 7.34 2.59
C CYS A 155 -5.50 6.66 3.78
N ARG A 156 -5.36 5.33 3.76
CA ARG A 156 -4.67 4.61 4.83
C ARG A 156 -3.20 5.00 4.93
N LEU A 157 -2.48 5.06 3.80
CA LEU A 157 -1.07 5.48 3.76
C LEU A 157 -0.89 6.87 4.37
N ARG A 158 -1.71 7.85 3.94
CA ARG A 158 -1.66 9.22 4.46
C ARG A 158 -1.86 9.26 5.97
N ASN A 159 -2.93 8.64 6.46
CA ASN A 159 -3.21 8.59 7.89
C ASN A 159 -2.06 7.92 8.65
N LYS A 160 -1.52 6.81 8.13
CA LYS A 160 -0.46 6.03 8.78
C LYS A 160 0.81 6.87 8.98
N LEU A 161 1.18 7.71 8.01
CA LEU A 161 2.35 8.59 8.12
C LEU A 161 2.22 9.63 9.23
N GLU A 162 1.01 10.01 9.63
CA GLU A 162 0.81 10.99 10.70
C GLU A 162 1.21 10.43 12.08
N TYR A 163 1.15 9.11 12.29
CA TYR A 163 1.30 8.50 13.61
C TYR A 163 2.25 7.29 13.68
N SER A 164 2.79 6.83 12.55
CA SER A 164 3.62 5.62 12.45
C SER A 164 4.97 5.93 11.82
N PRO A 165 6.05 5.25 12.22
CA PRO A 165 7.39 5.40 11.62
C PRO A 165 7.51 4.75 10.23
N VAL A 166 6.41 4.49 9.51
CA VAL A 166 6.39 3.70 8.27
C VAL A 166 7.28 4.28 7.17
N ALA A 167 7.53 5.59 7.18
CA ALA A 167 8.49 6.20 6.28
C ALA A 167 9.92 5.63 6.47
N PHE A 168 10.32 5.31 7.70
CA PHE A 168 11.67 4.84 8.01
C PHE A 168 11.93 3.40 7.56
N ASP A 169 10.88 2.61 7.29
CA ASP A 169 11.01 1.27 6.72
C ASP A 169 11.45 1.31 5.25
N VAL A 170 11.27 2.44 4.56
CA VAL A 170 11.57 2.60 3.12
C VAL A 170 12.58 3.69 2.81
N LEU A 171 12.97 4.50 3.79
CA LEU A 171 14.00 5.51 3.59
C LEU A 171 15.39 4.86 3.49
N PRO A 172 16.36 5.52 2.85
CA PRO A 172 17.75 5.09 2.94
C PRO A 172 18.22 5.05 4.40
N GLU A 173 19.24 4.24 4.66
CA GLU A 173 19.89 4.14 5.97
C GLU A 173 20.32 5.51 6.53
N LEU A 174 20.72 6.42 5.64
CA LEU A 174 21.10 7.80 5.94
C LEU A 174 20.25 8.76 5.11
N PHE A 175 19.61 9.73 5.78
CA PHE A 175 18.78 10.75 5.14
C PHE A 175 18.97 12.10 5.82
N THR A 176 18.67 13.17 5.10
CA THR A 176 18.54 14.52 5.66
C THR A 176 17.10 14.77 6.10
N LEU A 177 16.90 15.68 7.05
CA LEU A 177 15.53 16.11 7.43
C LEU A 177 14.79 16.79 6.27
N GLY A 178 15.50 17.38 5.32
CA GLY A 178 14.91 17.94 4.10
C GLY A 178 14.35 16.87 3.18
N GLU A 179 15.09 15.77 2.96
CA GLU A 179 14.62 14.62 2.19
C GLU A 179 13.41 13.95 2.88
N LEU A 180 13.48 13.79 4.21
CA LEU A 180 12.36 13.26 4.99
C LEU A 180 11.12 14.16 4.89
N TYR A 181 11.29 15.48 5.01
CA TYR A 181 10.18 16.44 4.86
C TYR A 181 9.59 16.40 3.45
N GLN A 182 10.43 16.32 2.41
CA GLN A 182 9.99 16.20 1.03
C GLN A 182 9.21 14.90 0.78
N PHE A 183 9.66 13.79 1.36
CA PHE A 183 8.94 12.51 1.31
C PHE A 183 7.52 12.64 1.90
N TYR A 184 7.39 13.26 3.09
CA TYR A 184 6.09 13.51 3.71
C TYR A 184 5.24 14.48 2.86
N MET A 185 5.82 15.53 2.29
CA MET A 185 5.10 16.49 1.44
C MET A 185 4.53 15.79 0.19
N THR A 186 5.31 14.91 -0.43
CA THR A 186 4.88 14.17 -1.62
C THR A 186 3.68 13.27 -1.35
N ILE A 187 3.50 12.75 -0.13
CA ILE A 187 2.39 11.86 0.22
C ILE A 187 1.21 12.60 0.85
N LEU A 188 1.48 13.51 1.78
CA LEU A 188 0.45 14.25 2.53
C LEU A 188 -0.06 15.49 1.79
N GLY A 189 0.66 15.93 0.77
CA GLY A 189 0.39 17.14 0.02
C GLY A 189 0.99 18.39 0.65
N GLU A 190 0.91 19.49 -0.09
CA GLU A 190 1.35 20.80 0.40
C GLU A 190 0.53 21.25 1.62
N GLY A 191 1.18 21.97 2.53
CA GLY A 191 0.51 22.57 3.69
C GLY A 191 0.24 21.63 4.86
N PHE A 192 0.72 20.37 4.81
CA PHE A 192 0.60 19.45 5.94
C PHE A 192 1.28 20.01 7.22
N SER A 193 2.42 20.69 7.05
CA SER A 193 3.21 21.35 8.10
C SER A 193 4.25 22.23 7.42
N ASP A 194 4.83 23.20 8.14
CA ASP A 194 6.05 23.87 7.68
C ASP A 194 7.29 23.10 8.13
N TYR A 195 8.38 23.27 7.38
CA TYR A 195 9.65 22.57 7.64
C TYR A 195 10.19 22.79 9.06
N SER A 196 10.02 23.99 9.64
CA SER A 196 10.58 24.31 10.95
C SER A 196 9.84 23.56 12.06
N ASN A 197 8.51 23.54 12.00
CA ASN A 197 7.68 22.80 12.93
C ASN A 197 7.86 21.28 12.79
N PHE A 198 7.89 20.78 11.56
CA PHE A 198 8.18 19.36 11.28
C PHE A 198 9.53 18.94 11.89
N ARG A 199 10.58 19.70 11.60
CA ARG A 199 11.93 19.47 12.15
C ARG A 199 11.95 19.51 13.68
N ALA A 200 11.37 20.53 14.29
CA ALA A 200 11.36 20.68 15.73
C ALA A 200 10.62 19.52 16.43
N ARG A 201 9.50 19.09 15.84
CA ARG A 201 8.70 17.98 16.39
C ARG A 201 9.43 16.66 16.29
N LEU A 202 9.94 16.29 15.11
CA LEU A 202 10.67 15.03 14.92
C LEU A 202 11.90 14.93 15.83
N LEU A 203 12.71 15.98 15.92
CA LEU A 203 13.89 15.97 16.78
C LEU A 203 13.53 15.83 18.27
N LYS A 204 12.39 16.40 18.70
CA LYS A 204 11.89 16.27 20.07
C LYS A 204 11.48 14.84 20.41
N LEU A 205 11.06 14.04 19.42
CA LEU A 205 10.68 12.65 19.64
C LEU A 205 11.88 11.75 19.97
N GLY A 206 13.11 12.17 19.64
CA GLY A 206 14.34 11.55 20.14
C GLY A 206 14.70 10.20 19.52
N PHE A 207 14.01 9.74 18.47
CA PHE A 207 14.33 8.50 17.75
C PHE A 207 15.21 8.69 16.51
N LEU A 208 15.77 9.90 16.32
CA LEU A 208 16.67 10.20 15.21
C LEU A 208 18.09 10.43 15.75
N CYS A 209 19.04 9.66 15.24
CA CYS A 209 20.46 9.81 15.57
C CYS A 209 21.14 10.75 14.57
N ASP A 210 21.71 11.86 15.04
CA ASP A 210 22.60 12.71 14.25
C ASP A 210 23.95 12.01 14.10
N THR A 211 24.34 11.73 12.87
CA THR A 211 25.57 10.99 12.58
C THR A 211 26.83 11.86 12.66
N GLY A 212 26.68 13.19 12.79
CA GLY A 212 27.76 14.17 12.68
C GLY A 212 28.26 14.39 11.24
N ALA A 213 27.88 13.52 10.30
CA ALA A 213 28.18 13.66 8.88
C ALA A 213 27.25 14.68 8.23
N LYS A 214 27.75 15.31 7.16
CA LYS A 214 26.99 16.28 6.37
C LYS A 214 27.10 15.96 4.89
N THR A 215 26.04 16.27 4.16
CA THR A 215 26.00 16.14 2.69
C THR A 215 25.75 17.50 2.04
N SER A 216 26.31 17.69 0.84
CA SER A 216 26.08 18.88 0.02
C SER A 216 25.60 18.43 -1.35
N ARG A 217 24.33 18.71 -1.66
CA ARG A 217 23.79 18.54 -3.01
C ARG A 217 23.55 19.94 -3.60
N GLY A 218 24.51 20.43 -4.38
CA GLY A 218 24.44 21.74 -5.05
C GLY A 218 24.91 22.93 -4.21
N ALA A 219 24.48 24.13 -4.59
CA ALA A 219 24.85 25.39 -3.94
C ALA A 219 23.95 25.65 -2.72
N GLY A 220 24.42 25.29 -1.54
CA GLY A 220 23.69 25.49 -0.27
C GLY A 220 24.52 25.10 0.94
N ARG A 221 24.02 25.40 2.14
CA ARG A 221 24.66 24.94 3.39
C ARG A 221 24.59 23.41 3.47
N PRO A 222 25.68 22.72 3.83
CA PRO A 222 25.64 21.26 4.02
C PRO A 222 24.56 20.84 5.03
N ALA A 223 23.73 19.88 4.65
CA ALA A 223 22.67 19.32 5.47
C ALA A 223 23.22 18.19 6.35
N SER A 224 22.71 18.07 7.58
CA SER A 224 23.13 16.99 8.51
C SER A 224 22.45 15.68 8.15
N LEU A 225 23.20 14.58 8.23
CA LEU A 225 22.70 13.23 7.98
C LEU A 225 22.23 12.59 9.28
N TYR A 226 21.02 12.05 9.24
CA TYR A 226 20.37 11.36 10.33
C TYR A 226 20.16 9.89 9.96
N ARG A 227 19.95 9.09 11.00
CA ARG A 227 19.58 7.69 10.93
C ARG A 227 18.42 7.42 11.87
N PHE A 228 17.50 6.54 11.47
CA PHE A 228 16.45 6.05 12.35
C PHE A 228 17.04 5.15 13.45
N ASP A 229 16.71 5.45 14.71
CA ASP A 229 17.13 4.68 15.88
C ASP A 229 15.94 3.84 16.38
N ALA A 230 15.92 2.57 15.99
CA ALA A 230 14.86 1.63 16.34
C ALA A 230 14.78 1.35 17.85
N GLU A 231 15.92 1.37 18.56
CA GLU A 231 15.98 1.15 20.01
C GLU A 231 15.40 2.36 20.76
N ALA A 232 15.74 3.57 20.32
CA ALA A 232 15.13 4.79 20.86
C ALA A 232 13.63 4.91 20.51
N PHE A 233 13.20 4.34 19.38
CA PHE A 233 11.79 4.30 18.99
C PHE A 233 10.97 3.26 19.75
N ALA A 234 11.56 2.11 20.13
CA ALA A 234 10.83 0.98 20.71
C ALA A 234 9.88 1.36 21.89
N PRO A 235 10.26 2.24 22.85
CA PRO A 235 9.38 2.69 23.93
C PRO A 235 8.23 3.61 23.51
N LEU A 236 8.23 4.07 22.25
CA LEU A 236 7.24 4.97 21.68
C LEU A 236 6.25 4.27 20.75
N LYS A 237 6.52 3.00 20.37
CA LYS A 237 5.75 2.26 19.36
C LYS A 237 4.24 2.19 19.64
N ASP A 238 3.86 2.08 20.91
CA ASP A 238 2.45 1.96 21.33
C ASP A 238 1.87 3.27 21.88
N LYS A 239 2.63 4.37 21.82
CA LYS A 239 2.17 5.68 22.27
C LYS A 239 1.46 6.42 21.14
N PRO A 240 0.47 7.28 21.45
CA PRO A 240 -0.09 8.19 20.47
C PRO A 240 0.99 9.19 20.06
N LEU A 241 1.69 8.90 18.97
CA LEU A 241 2.62 9.81 18.35
C LEU A 241 1.90 10.57 17.25
N VAL A 242 2.20 11.85 17.17
CA VAL A 242 1.82 12.68 16.03
C VAL A 242 3.12 13.21 15.46
N PHE A 243 3.54 12.63 14.34
CA PHE A 243 4.76 13.01 13.62
C PHE A 243 4.58 14.37 12.93
N VAL A 244 3.32 14.74 12.65
CA VAL A 244 2.94 15.82 11.74
C VAL A 244 2.04 16.87 12.37
#